data_AF-A0A816HSE8-F1
#
_entry.id   AF-A0A816HSE8-F1
#
_cell.length_a   1.000
_cell.length_b   1.000
_cell.length_c   1.000
_cell.angle_alpha   90.00
_cell.angle_beta   90.00
_cell.angle_gamma   90.00
#
_symmetry.space_group_name_H-M   'P 1'
#
loop_
_entity.id
_entity.type
_entity.pdbx_description
1 polymer ?
#
loop_
_entity_poly.entity_id
_entity_poly.type
_entity_poly.pdbx_seq_one_letter_code
_entity_poly.pdbx_strand_id
1 'polypeptide(L)'
;EHPQTTTHLLMKYSEVHVPVLDGPQIPRQDRDDTRERYNRALLTLFVPWRNVNDLCDIDQTWEDAFESRKYLISADSWKIIEKVQFLHECKKDRDEHLLKVIVETQVDNDSIEPTLVPSNQGVDGEYEVDDIDDSIQIIGSVGEFTAAAINATKNSTENAYIGEPVEAVEKVGRFNHMNRKC
;
A
#
# COMPACT_ATOMS: atom_id res chain seq x y z
N GLU A 1 -38.79 17.50 -6.18
CA GLU A 1 -37.52 18.24 -6.01
C GLU A 1 -36.63 17.49 -5.03
N HIS A 2 -35.31 17.52 -5.20
CA HIS A 2 -34.38 16.87 -4.27
C HIS A 2 -34.19 17.77 -3.04
N PRO A 3 -34.20 17.24 -1.80
CA PRO A 3 -34.15 18.05 -0.58
C PRO A 3 -32.88 18.91 -0.44
N GLN A 4 -31.81 18.58 -1.17
CA GLN A 4 -30.54 19.32 -1.14
C GLN A 4 -30.24 20.13 -2.41
N THR A 5 -31.25 20.42 -3.26
CA THR A 5 -31.05 21.16 -4.52
C THR A 5 -30.37 22.52 -4.34
N THR A 6 -30.52 23.18 -3.18
CA THR A 6 -29.89 24.48 -2.89
C THR A 6 -28.43 24.38 -2.42
N THR A 7 -27.99 23.24 -1.90
CA THR A 7 -26.65 23.07 -1.31
C THR A 7 -25.74 22.20 -2.15
N HIS A 8 -26.28 21.32 -2.99
CA HIS A 8 -25.51 20.34 -3.76
C HIS A 8 -25.78 20.49 -5.26
N LEU A 9 -24.71 20.42 -6.04
CA LEU A 9 -24.77 20.38 -7.50
C LEU A 9 -24.44 18.95 -7.96
N LEU A 10 -25.27 18.41 -8.84
CA LEU A 10 -24.94 17.17 -9.55
C LEU A 10 -23.99 17.49 -10.70
N MET A 11 -22.77 16.98 -10.62
CA MET A 11 -21.83 16.99 -11.74
C MET A 11 -21.81 15.63 -12.42
N LYS A 12 -21.87 15.66 -13.75
CA LYS A 12 -21.65 14.50 -14.61
C LYS A 12 -20.34 14.69 -15.34
N TYR A 13 -19.43 13.74 -15.17
CA TYR A 13 -18.20 13.71 -15.97
C TYR A 13 -18.52 13.17 -17.37
N SER A 14 -18.02 13.88 -18.39
CA SER A 14 -18.10 13.44 -19.79
C SER A 14 -16.99 12.44 -20.14
N GLU A 15 -15.89 12.49 -19.41
CA GLU A 15 -14.73 11.61 -19.59
C GLU A 15 -14.78 10.45 -18.58
N VAL A 16 -14.11 9.34 -18.94
CA VAL A 16 -14.03 8.16 -18.09
C VAL A 16 -12.97 8.40 -17.02
N HIS A 17 -13.39 8.38 -15.75
CA HIS A 17 -12.50 8.41 -14.61
C HIS A 17 -12.49 7.06 -13.90
N VAL A 18 -11.32 6.66 -13.40
CA VAL A 18 -11.19 5.50 -12.54
C VAL A 18 -11.24 5.99 -11.09
N PRO A 19 -12.27 5.63 -10.31
CA PRO A 19 -12.34 6.00 -8.90
C PRO A 19 -11.23 5.28 -8.12
N VAL A 20 -10.55 6.01 -7.25
CA VAL A 20 -9.67 5.42 -6.23
C VAL A 20 -10.56 5.05 -5.05
N LEU A 21 -10.51 3.78 -4.65
CA LEU A 21 -11.26 3.29 -3.49
C LEU A 21 -10.37 3.46 -2.25
N ASP A 22 -10.81 4.30 -1.32
CA ASP A 22 -10.20 4.40 0.00
C ASP A 22 -10.84 3.39 0.95
N GLY A 23 -10.02 2.50 1.52
CA GLY A 23 -10.47 1.49 2.48
C GLY A 23 -9.70 0.18 2.39
N PRO A 24 -10.19 -0.87 3.09
CA PRO A 24 -9.60 -2.20 3.05
C PRO A 24 -9.55 -2.77 1.63
N GLN A 25 -8.52 -3.58 1.34
CA GLN A 25 -8.41 -4.26 0.06
C GLN A 25 -9.59 -5.22 -0.15
N ILE A 26 -10.10 -5.33 -1.38
CA ILE A 26 -11.11 -6.33 -1.73
C ILE A 26 -10.54 -7.72 -1.41
N PRO A 27 -11.26 -8.56 -0.62
CA PRO A 27 -10.77 -9.89 -0.24
C PRO A 27 -10.52 -10.80 -1.45
N ARG A 28 -9.83 -11.92 -1.23
CA ARG A 28 -9.68 -12.95 -2.27
C ARG A 28 -10.95 -13.78 -2.37
N GLN A 29 -11.14 -14.45 -3.50
CA GLN A 29 -12.26 -15.37 -3.69
C GLN A 29 -11.95 -16.80 -3.25
N ASP A 30 -10.68 -17.18 -3.34
CA ASP A 30 -10.19 -18.56 -3.23
C ASP A 30 -10.24 -19.14 -1.80
N ARG A 31 -10.40 -18.32 -0.77
CA ARG A 31 -10.51 -18.79 0.62
C ARG A 31 -11.93 -18.68 1.18
N ASP A 32 -12.39 -19.75 1.81
CA ASP A 32 -13.74 -19.82 2.37
C ASP A 32 -13.98 -18.81 3.51
N ASP A 33 -12.97 -18.54 4.32
CA ASP A 33 -13.04 -17.55 5.41
C ASP A 33 -13.16 -16.09 4.92
N THR A 34 -12.83 -15.85 3.65
CA THR A 34 -12.95 -14.54 3.01
C THR A 34 -14.17 -14.42 2.09
N ARG A 35 -14.85 -15.53 1.81
CA ARG A 35 -15.92 -15.62 0.79
C ARG A 35 -17.09 -14.68 1.04
N GLU A 36 -17.62 -14.65 2.26
CA GLU A 36 -18.73 -13.75 2.62
C GLU A 36 -18.37 -12.27 2.45
N ARG A 37 -17.15 -11.88 2.84
CA ARG A 37 -16.68 -10.50 2.68
C ARG A 37 -16.40 -10.15 1.22
N TYR A 38 -15.88 -11.10 0.45
CA TYR A 38 -15.68 -10.96 -0.99
C TYR A 38 -17.02 -10.68 -1.69
N ASN A 39 -18.02 -11.53 -1.44
CA ASN A 39 -19.36 -11.41 -2.02
C ASN A 39 -20.02 -10.07 -1.64
N ARG A 40 -19.91 -9.67 -0.37
CA ARG A 40 -20.38 -8.36 0.11
C ARG A 40 -19.70 -7.20 -0.62
N ALA A 41 -18.38 -7.25 -0.80
CA ALA A 41 -17.63 -6.21 -1.48
C ALA A 41 -18.04 -6.09 -2.96
N LEU A 42 -18.19 -7.23 -3.66
CA LEU A 42 -18.61 -7.23 -5.06
C LEU A 42 -20.02 -6.68 -5.25
N LEU A 43 -20.97 -7.10 -4.41
CA LEU A 43 -22.33 -6.60 -4.42
C LEU A 43 -22.37 -5.08 -4.21
N THR A 44 -21.62 -4.58 -3.23
CA THR A 44 -21.58 -3.14 -2.90
C THR A 44 -21.02 -2.28 -4.04
N LEU A 45 -20.03 -2.79 -4.77
CA LEU A 45 -19.32 -2.03 -5.81
C LEU A 45 -19.95 -2.15 -7.20
N PHE A 46 -20.51 -3.31 -7.53
CA PHE A 46 -20.86 -3.64 -8.92
C PHE A 46 -22.36 -3.86 -9.15
N VAL A 47 -23.17 -4.00 -8.09
CA VAL A 47 -24.63 -4.03 -8.22
C VAL A 47 -25.18 -2.64 -7.93
N PRO A 48 -26.13 -2.10 -8.70
CA PRO A 48 -26.80 -0.85 -8.35
C PRO A 48 -27.71 -1.05 -7.13
N TRP A 49 -27.57 -0.22 -6.10
CA TRP A 49 -28.40 -0.27 -4.89
C TRP A 49 -28.74 1.13 -4.36
N ARG A 50 -29.83 1.21 -3.61
CA ARG A 50 -30.23 2.40 -2.83
C ARG A 50 -30.37 2.10 -1.34
N ASN A 51 -30.73 0.86 -1.01
CA ASN A 51 -30.85 0.37 0.34
C ASN A 51 -30.03 -0.92 0.50
N VAL A 52 -29.68 -1.26 1.74
CA VAL A 52 -28.92 -2.49 2.03
C VAL A 52 -29.71 -3.75 1.60
N ASN A 53 -31.04 -3.71 1.69
CA ASN A 53 -31.91 -4.83 1.25
C ASN A 53 -31.83 -5.09 -0.27
N ASP A 54 -31.43 -4.10 -1.08
CA ASP A 54 -31.22 -4.32 -2.51
C ASP A 54 -30.02 -5.26 -2.75
N LEU A 55 -29.06 -5.24 -1.82
CA LEU A 55 -27.86 -6.09 -1.84
C LEU A 55 -28.07 -7.40 -1.11
N CYS A 56 -28.58 -7.35 0.12
CA CYS A 56 -28.75 -8.54 0.96
C CYS A 56 -30.00 -8.47 1.85
N ASP A 57 -30.87 -9.47 1.74
CA ASP A 57 -32.03 -9.67 2.62
C ASP A 57 -31.61 -10.19 4.00
N ILE A 58 -32.47 -10.03 5.00
CA ILE A 58 -32.14 -10.33 6.42
C ILE A 58 -31.85 -11.83 6.65
N ASP A 59 -32.52 -12.70 5.90
CA ASP A 59 -32.49 -14.16 6.11
C ASP A 59 -31.60 -14.89 5.10
N GLN A 60 -30.75 -14.18 4.34
CA GLN A 60 -29.86 -14.79 3.34
C GLN A 60 -28.39 -14.48 3.63
N THR A 61 -27.50 -15.36 3.17
CA THR A 61 -26.05 -15.13 3.23
C THR A 61 -25.59 -14.19 2.12
N TRP A 62 -24.39 -13.61 2.23
CA TRP A 62 -23.85 -12.78 1.14
C TRP A 62 -23.54 -13.61 -0.10
N GLU A 63 -23.20 -14.89 0.06
CA GLU A 63 -23.06 -15.82 -1.07
C GLU A 63 -24.37 -16.07 -1.82
N ASP A 64 -25.46 -16.37 -1.12
CA ASP A 64 -26.78 -16.54 -1.74
C ASP A 64 -27.25 -15.25 -2.44
N ALA A 65 -26.99 -14.11 -1.78
CA ALA A 65 -27.26 -12.79 -2.31
C ALA A 65 -26.49 -12.52 -3.61
N PHE A 66 -25.22 -12.88 -3.63
CA PHE A 66 -24.35 -12.71 -4.80
C PHE A 66 -24.82 -13.57 -5.96
N GLU A 67 -25.06 -14.85 -5.72
CA GLU A 67 -25.52 -15.79 -6.73
C GLU A 67 -26.85 -15.37 -7.37
N SER A 68 -27.78 -14.86 -6.57
CA SER A 68 -29.05 -14.35 -7.06
C SER A 68 -28.93 -13.05 -7.84
N ARG A 69 -27.94 -12.18 -7.55
CA ARG A 69 -27.85 -10.82 -8.11
C ARG A 69 -26.71 -10.62 -9.11
N LYS A 70 -25.81 -11.60 -9.30
CA LYS A 70 -24.65 -11.51 -10.19
C LYS A 70 -24.98 -11.19 -11.65
N TYR A 71 -26.21 -11.48 -12.09
CA TYR A 71 -26.69 -11.14 -13.43
C TYR A 71 -26.87 -9.63 -13.66
N LEU A 72 -26.95 -8.83 -12.59
CA LEU A 72 -27.02 -7.36 -12.64
C LEU A 72 -25.65 -6.72 -12.91
N ILE A 73 -24.57 -7.48 -12.73
CA ILE A 73 -23.20 -7.02 -12.95
C ILE A 73 -22.91 -6.97 -14.44
N SER A 74 -22.41 -5.83 -14.92
CA SER A 74 -22.08 -5.65 -16.32
C SER A 74 -20.90 -6.51 -16.78
N ALA A 75 -20.85 -6.86 -18.06
CA ALA A 75 -19.74 -7.64 -18.62
C ALA A 75 -18.37 -6.95 -18.50
N ASP A 76 -18.34 -5.61 -18.51
CA ASP A 76 -17.10 -4.86 -18.30
C ASP A 76 -16.67 -4.86 -16.83
N SER A 77 -17.63 -4.82 -15.91
CA SER A 77 -17.37 -4.99 -14.47
C SER A 77 -16.78 -6.37 -14.17
N TRP A 78 -17.25 -7.43 -14.84
CA TRP A 78 -16.69 -8.76 -14.69
C TRP A 78 -15.19 -8.84 -15.01
N LYS A 79 -14.73 -8.12 -16.05
CA LYS A 79 -13.29 -8.02 -16.36
C LYS A 79 -12.48 -7.38 -15.24
N ILE A 80 -13.10 -6.50 -14.44
CA ILE A 80 -12.46 -5.88 -13.28
C ILE A 80 -12.42 -6.90 -12.14
N ILE A 81 -13.53 -7.60 -11.89
CA ILE A 81 -13.66 -8.62 -10.85
C ILE A 81 -12.61 -9.72 -11.05
N GLU A 82 -12.47 -10.24 -12.27
CA GLU A 82 -11.45 -11.25 -12.60
C GLU A 82 -10.02 -10.76 -12.29
N LYS A 83 -9.74 -9.48 -12.56
CA LYS A 83 -8.43 -8.89 -12.27
C LYS A 83 -8.16 -8.73 -10.78
N VAL A 84 -9.19 -8.62 -9.93
CA VAL A 84 -9.00 -8.55 -8.48
C VAL A 84 -8.32 -9.83 -7.98
N GLN A 85 -8.78 -11.00 -8.41
CA GLN A 85 -8.15 -12.28 -8.04
C GLN A 85 -6.72 -12.37 -8.59
N PHE A 86 -6.52 -11.98 -9.85
CA PHE A 86 -5.19 -11.97 -10.47
C PHE A 86 -4.19 -11.07 -9.74
N LEU A 87 -4.63 -9.90 -9.24
CA LEU A 87 -3.79 -9.00 -8.44
C LEU A 87 -3.30 -9.66 -7.16
N HIS A 88 -4.14 -10.49 -6.53
CA HIS A 88 -3.78 -11.23 -5.33
C HIS A 88 -2.79 -12.37 -5.59
N GLU A 89 -2.89 -13.03 -6.73
CA GLU A 89 -1.93 -14.04 -7.19
C GLU A 89 -0.57 -13.39 -7.45
N CYS A 90 -0.53 -12.31 -8.21
CA CYS A 90 0.70 -11.55 -8.47
C CYS A 90 1.35 -11.03 -7.19
N LYS A 91 0.55 -10.56 -6.23
CA LYS A 91 1.02 -10.12 -4.91
C LYS A 91 1.68 -11.28 -4.16
N LYS A 92 1.04 -12.44 -4.14
CA LYS A 92 1.56 -13.65 -3.48
C LYS A 92 2.90 -14.08 -4.09
N ASP A 93 2.99 -14.16 -5.42
CA ASP A 93 4.22 -14.58 -6.11
C ASP A 93 5.39 -13.63 -5.83
N ARG A 94 5.10 -12.31 -5.84
CA ARG A 94 6.08 -11.28 -5.49
C ARG A 94 6.57 -11.43 -4.05
N ASP A 95 5.65 -11.60 -3.11
CA ASP A 95 5.97 -11.67 -1.68
C ASP A 95 6.74 -12.97 -1.38
N GLU A 96 6.39 -14.10 -2.02
CA GLU A 96 7.15 -15.35 -1.93
C GLU A 96 8.57 -15.20 -2.50
N HIS A 97 8.72 -14.53 -3.66
CA HIS A 97 10.03 -14.26 -4.24
C HIS A 97 10.88 -13.39 -3.32
N LEU A 98 10.30 -12.34 -2.74
CA LEU A 98 10.98 -11.45 -1.81
C LEU A 98 11.46 -12.22 -0.56
N LEU A 99 10.63 -13.09 0.00
CA LEU A 99 11.00 -13.93 1.14
C LEU A 99 12.18 -14.86 0.80
N LYS A 100 12.20 -15.47 -0.38
CA LYS A 100 13.33 -16.31 -0.82
C LYS A 100 14.64 -15.53 -0.89
N VAL A 101 14.62 -14.33 -1.48
CA VAL A 101 15.80 -13.45 -1.56
C VAL A 101 16.29 -13.06 -0.17
N ILE A 102 15.39 -12.74 0.76
CA ILE A 102 15.76 -12.43 2.15
C ILE A 102 16.42 -13.64 2.82
N VAL A 103 15.86 -14.83 2.66
CA VAL A 103 16.45 -16.06 3.23
C VAL A 103 17.81 -16.36 2.61
N GLU A 104 17.98 -16.25 1.29
CA GLU A 104 19.25 -16.50 0.60
C GLU A 104 20.34 -15.51 1.05
N THR A 105 20.01 -14.22 1.18
CA THR A 105 20.97 -13.19 1.62
C THR A 105 21.41 -13.35 3.08
N GLN A 106 20.61 -14.01 3.91
CA GLN A 106 20.97 -14.39 5.28
C GLN A 106 21.93 -15.59 5.35
N VAL A 107 21.92 -16.48 4.34
CA VAL A 107 22.79 -17.68 4.32
C VAL A 107 24.22 -17.34 3.88
N ASP A 108 24.42 -16.30 3.08
CA ASP A 108 25.74 -15.92 2.55
C ASP A 108 26.51 -14.90 3.41
N ASN A 109 25.89 -14.28 4.43
CA ASN A 109 26.50 -13.22 5.25
C ASN A 109 26.43 -13.51 6.76
N ASP A 110 27.21 -14.49 7.24
CA ASP A 110 27.42 -14.79 8.68
C ASP A 110 28.19 -13.70 9.46
N SER A 111 28.11 -12.42 9.05
CA SER A 111 28.68 -11.29 9.79
C SER A 111 27.89 -9.98 9.69
N ILE A 112 26.63 -10.03 9.23
CA ILE A 112 25.73 -8.86 9.29
C ILE A 112 24.53 -9.24 10.17
N GLU A 113 24.43 -8.57 11.32
CA GLU A 113 23.40 -8.79 12.33
C GLU A 113 22.00 -8.51 11.74
N PRO A 114 21.09 -9.50 11.73
CA PRO A 114 19.81 -9.37 11.06
C PRO A 114 18.77 -8.75 12.00
N THR A 115 18.51 -7.44 11.87
CA THR A 115 17.30 -6.82 12.45
C THR A 115 16.16 -6.76 11.42
N LEU A 116 16.03 -7.80 10.58
CA LEU A 116 14.97 -7.94 9.56
C LEU A 116 14.23 -9.27 9.71
N VAL A 117 13.81 -9.59 10.93
CA VAL A 117 12.81 -10.64 11.15
C VAL A 117 11.67 -10.02 11.95
N PRO A 118 10.45 -9.91 11.39
CA PRO A 118 9.25 -9.76 12.21
C PRO A 118 9.17 -11.02 13.08
N SER A 119 9.37 -10.86 14.38
CA SER A 119 9.09 -11.94 15.33
C SER A 119 7.63 -12.31 15.17
N ASN A 120 7.35 -13.53 14.72
CA ASN A 120 6.29 -14.42 15.23
C ASN A 120 6.30 -15.74 14.45
N GLN A 121 6.87 -16.78 15.07
CA GLN A 121 6.63 -18.16 14.69
C GLN A 121 5.70 -18.78 15.72
N GLY A 122 4.48 -19.12 15.28
CA GLY A 122 3.50 -19.83 16.10
C GLY A 122 2.13 -19.94 15.44
N VAL A 123 1.92 -21.07 14.75
CA VAL A 123 0.63 -21.77 14.59
C VAL A 123 -0.41 -21.13 13.65
N ASP A 124 -0.52 -21.72 12.47
CA ASP A 124 -1.77 -22.11 11.79
C ASP A 124 -2.92 -21.10 11.92
N GLY A 125 -2.83 -19.99 11.19
CA GLY A 125 -3.89 -19.00 11.09
C GLY A 125 -3.36 -17.74 10.45
N GLU A 126 -3.78 -17.46 9.22
CA GLU A 126 -3.59 -16.14 8.63
C GLU A 126 -4.49 -15.16 9.39
N TYR A 127 -4.01 -14.63 10.51
CA TYR A 127 -4.68 -13.59 11.28
C TYR A 127 -4.68 -12.29 10.48
N GLU A 128 -5.84 -11.64 10.49
CA GLU A 128 -6.14 -10.41 9.79
C GLU A 128 -5.27 -9.26 10.29
N VAL A 129 -4.74 -8.48 9.35
CA VAL A 129 -4.11 -7.18 9.64
C VAL A 129 -5.23 -6.18 9.91
N ASP A 130 -5.84 -6.27 11.08
CA ASP A 130 -6.87 -5.33 11.54
C ASP A 130 -6.33 -4.27 12.51
N ASP A 131 -5.02 -4.23 12.78
CA ASP A 131 -4.40 -3.15 13.55
C ASP A 131 -3.59 -2.20 12.66
N ILE A 132 -4.29 -1.22 12.09
CA ILE A 132 -3.69 -0.11 11.35
C ILE A 132 -2.70 0.67 12.25
N ASP A 133 -2.92 0.67 13.57
CA ASP A 133 -2.08 1.39 14.52
C ASP A 133 -0.70 0.71 14.66
N ASP A 134 -0.67 -0.62 14.66
CA ASP A 134 0.58 -1.40 14.71
C ASP A 134 1.39 -1.25 13.41
N SER A 135 0.70 -1.15 12.26
CA SER A 135 1.33 -0.88 10.96
C SER A 135 1.89 0.55 10.85
N ILE A 136 1.18 1.56 11.37
CA ILE A 136 1.64 2.96 11.40
C ILE A 136 2.79 3.13 12.40
N GLN A 137 2.77 2.44 13.53
CA GLN A 137 3.84 2.47 14.52
C GLN A 137 5.13 1.87 13.97
N ILE A 138 5.05 0.78 13.20
CA ILE A 138 6.21 0.17 12.53
C ILE A 138 6.76 1.10 11.44
N ILE A 139 5.91 1.69 10.60
CA ILE A 139 6.34 2.61 9.54
C ILE A 139 6.95 3.91 10.13
N GLY A 140 6.37 4.43 11.22
CA GLY A 140 6.90 5.59 11.94
C GLY A 140 8.28 5.33 12.55
N SER A 141 8.46 4.15 13.15
CA SER A 141 9.74 3.71 13.73
C SER A 141 10.82 3.50 12.66
N VAL A 142 10.45 2.96 11.50
CA VAL A 142 11.35 2.81 10.34
C VAL A 142 11.76 4.18 9.78
N GLY A 143 10.85 5.17 9.78
CA GLY A 143 11.14 6.54 9.37
C GLY A 143 12.19 7.24 10.25
N GLU A 144 12.11 7.06 11.58
CA GLU A 144 13.08 7.64 12.51
C GLU A 144 14.47 6.97 12.43
N PHE A 145 14.53 5.65 12.32
CA PHE A 145 15.79 4.92 12.19
C PHE A 145 16.49 5.17 10.84
N THR A 146 15.72 5.25 9.74
CA THR A 146 16.28 5.58 8.43
C THR A 146 16.72 7.04 8.34
N ALA A 147 15.98 7.98 8.94
CA ALA A 147 16.40 9.38 9.00
C ALA A 147 17.71 9.57 9.78
N ALA A 148 17.88 8.88 10.92
CA ALA A 148 19.11 8.93 11.70
C ALA A 148 20.32 8.33 10.95
N ALA A 149 20.14 7.18 10.30
CA ALA A 149 21.19 6.53 9.51
C ALA A 149 21.57 7.34 8.26
N ILE A 150 20.57 7.91 7.56
CA ILE A 150 20.78 8.76 6.39
C ILE A 150 21.46 10.07 6.81
N ASN A 151 21.09 10.68 7.93
CA ASN A 151 21.75 11.90 8.42
C ASN A 151 23.19 11.65 8.91
N ALA A 152 23.47 10.52 9.55
CA ALA A 152 24.84 10.13 9.91
C ALA A 152 25.72 9.89 8.67
N THR A 153 25.16 9.26 7.64
CA THR A 153 25.89 8.96 6.38
C THR A 153 26.02 10.18 5.47
N LYS A 154 25.00 11.06 5.42
CA LYS A 154 25.05 12.35 4.72
C LYS A 154 26.07 13.29 5.36
N ASN A 155 26.10 13.38 6.70
CA ASN A 155 27.11 14.18 7.39
C ASN A 155 28.54 13.68 7.10
N SER A 156 28.76 12.37 6.91
CA SER A 156 30.11 11.87 6.59
C SER A 156 30.50 12.08 5.12
N THR A 157 29.56 11.95 4.19
CA THR A 157 29.83 12.04 2.74
C THR A 157 29.77 13.47 2.21
N GLU A 158 28.89 14.31 2.73
CA GLU A 158 28.78 15.73 2.40
C GLU A 158 29.98 16.52 2.94
N ASN A 159 30.46 16.22 4.15
CA ASN A 159 31.70 16.82 4.67
C ASN A 159 32.94 16.42 3.87
N ALA A 160 32.98 15.19 3.32
CA ALA A 160 34.05 14.75 2.43
C ALA A 160 33.97 15.46 1.06
N TYR A 161 32.78 15.55 0.48
CA TYR A 161 32.54 16.19 -0.82
C TYR A 161 32.73 17.72 -0.79
N ILE A 162 32.52 18.37 0.36
CA ILE A 162 32.76 19.81 0.54
C ILE A 162 34.23 20.07 0.94
N GLY A 163 34.85 19.21 1.73
CA GLY A 163 36.23 19.41 2.20
C GLY A 163 37.27 19.34 1.10
N GLU A 164 37.16 18.36 0.20
CA GLU A 164 38.11 18.13 -0.89
C GLU A 164 38.23 19.31 -1.88
N PRO A 165 37.14 19.92 -2.37
CA PRO A 165 37.22 21.11 -3.21
C PRO A 165 37.66 22.37 -2.45
N VAL A 166 37.31 22.52 -1.17
CA VAL A 166 37.75 23.68 -0.35
C VAL A 166 39.26 23.63 -0.10
N GLU A 167 39.80 22.48 0.27
CA GLU A 167 41.25 22.29 0.46
C GLU A 167 42.02 22.49 -0.86
N ALA A 168 41.49 22.00 -1.98
CA ALA A 168 42.07 22.23 -3.30
C ALA A 168 42.07 23.72 -3.68
N VAL A 169 41.02 24.46 -3.34
CA VAL A 169 40.92 25.91 -3.60
C VAL A 169 41.87 26.72 -2.72
N GLU A 170 42.04 26.34 -1.45
CA GLU A 170 43.01 26.98 -0.54
C GLU A 170 44.47 26.73 -0.98
N LYS A 171 44.82 25.50 -1.39
CA LYS A 171 46.17 25.16 -1.89
C LYS A 171 46.59 25.94 -3.13
N VAL A 172 45.64 26.26 -4.02
CA VAL A 172 45.91 27.00 -5.25
C VAL A 172 46.06 28.51 -4.98
N GLY A 173 45.76 28.98 -3.76
CA GLY A 173 45.97 30.36 -3.32
C GLY A 173 45.18 31.40 -4.13
N ARG A 174 44.21 30.96 -4.94
CA ARG A 174 43.60 31.75 -5.99
C ARG A 174 42.75 32.90 -5.44
N PHE A 175 42.22 32.80 -4.22
CA PHE A 175 41.34 33.80 -3.60
C PHE A 175 42.00 34.65 -2.49
N ASN A 176 43.30 34.52 -2.25
CA ASN A 176 44.02 35.30 -1.22
C ASN A 176 43.96 36.83 -1.44
N HIS A 177 43.59 37.26 -2.65
CA HIS A 177 43.48 38.67 -3.04
C HIS A 177 42.07 39.26 -2.86
N MET A 178 41.04 38.44 -2.59
CA MET A 178 39.66 38.93 -2.38
C MET A 178 39.33 39.30 -0.94
N ASN A 179 40.24 39.04 0.02
CA ASN A 179 40.11 39.47 1.41
C ASN A 179 40.70 40.87 1.69
N ARG A 180 40.99 41.67 0.66
CA ARG A 180 41.23 43.10 0.86
C ARG A 180 39.89 43.85 0.84
N LYS A 181 39.38 44.09 2.05
CA LYS A 181 38.32 45.08 2.30
C LYS A 181 38.64 46.39 1.59
N CYS A 182 37.72 46.85 0.75
CA CYS A 182 37.33 48.24 0.52
C CYS A 182 35.93 48.23 -0.10
#